data_AF-A0A8T6NMG7-F1
#
_entry.id   AF-A0A8T6NMG7-F1
#
_cell.length_a   1.000
_cell.length_b   1.000
_cell.length_c   1.000
_cell.angle_alpha   90.00
_cell.angle_beta   90.00
_cell.angle_gamma   90.00
#
_symmetry.space_group_name_H-M   'P 1'
#
loop_
_entity.id
_entity.type
_entity.pdbx_description
1 polymer ?
#
loop_
_entity_poly.entity_id
_entity_poly.type
_entity_poly.pdbx_seq_one_letter_code
_entity_poly.pdbx_strand_id
1 'polypeptide(L)'
;MKYLYLLPILACQLLSIAEAASPVFTKILPRGGKPGTTVDVTFYGDRMKDIREVLFYSKGLSVSEIKPDEKNGNKVARGKLAIAPDAKIGEHKLRIITNSGISALKTFWVGPYETVLETEPNSDFAEPQIVAMNQTIEGRTDSEDVDYYAVAVKKGQRLSVEVEAMRLGNILFDPYVAILNEKRFELAAADDTALLL
;
A
#
# COMPACT_ATOMS: atom_id res chain seq x y z
N MET A 1 36.83 -11.29 -70.46
CA MET A 1 36.13 -10.05 -70.05
C MET A 1 35.16 -10.41 -68.92
N LYS A 2 35.28 -9.72 -67.78
CA LYS A 2 34.33 -9.61 -66.65
C LYS A 2 34.20 -10.82 -65.70
N TYR A 3 34.94 -10.74 -64.59
CA TYR A 3 34.73 -11.50 -63.37
C TYR A 3 33.40 -11.10 -62.72
N LEU A 4 32.60 -12.10 -62.40
CA LEU A 4 31.33 -12.02 -61.67
C LEU A 4 31.64 -12.04 -60.17
N TYR A 5 31.53 -10.90 -59.49
CA TYR A 5 31.60 -10.83 -58.03
C TYR A 5 30.17 -10.64 -57.48
N LEU A 6 29.58 -11.73 -57.02
CA LEU A 6 28.36 -11.70 -56.20
C LEU A 6 28.80 -11.59 -54.73
N LEU A 7 28.69 -10.40 -54.14
CA LEU A 7 28.83 -10.20 -52.70
C LEU A 7 27.53 -10.67 -52.01
N PRO A 8 27.56 -11.65 -51.08
CA PRO A 8 26.42 -11.87 -50.22
C PRO A 8 26.47 -10.81 -49.10
N ILE A 9 25.55 -9.85 -49.15
CA ILE A 9 25.28 -8.96 -48.02
C ILE A 9 24.64 -9.83 -46.93
N LEU A 10 25.45 -10.29 -45.99
CA LEU A 10 24.98 -10.95 -44.77
C LEU A 10 24.41 -9.87 -43.85
N ALA A 11 23.13 -9.54 -44.05
CA ALA A 11 22.38 -8.67 -43.15
C ALA A 11 22.16 -9.42 -41.83
N CYS A 12 23.08 -9.22 -40.88
CA CYS A 12 22.92 -9.64 -39.50
C CYS A 12 21.78 -8.82 -38.90
N GLN A 13 20.54 -9.34 -38.95
CA GLN A 13 19.41 -8.76 -38.25
C GLN A 13 19.71 -8.89 -36.75
N LEU A 14 20.09 -7.77 -36.13
CA LEU A 14 20.04 -7.62 -34.68
C LEU A 14 18.59 -7.86 -34.26
N LEU A 15 18.29 -9.08 -33.83
CA LEU A 15 17.08 -9.38 -33.07
C LEU A 15 17.18 -8.53 -31.80
N SER A 16 16.51 -7.37 -31.81
CA SER A 16 16.24 -6.63 -30.59
C SER A 16 15.43 -7.58 -29.71
N ILE A 17 16.07 -8.09 -28.65
CA ILE A 17 15.37 -8.81 -27.60
C ILE A 17 14.41 -7.77 -27.02
N ALA A 18 13.13 -7.87 -27.35
CA ALA A 18 12.11 -7.08 -26.69
C ALA A 18 12.05 -7.61 -25.25
N GLU A 19 12.73 -6.93 -24.32
CA GLU A 19 12.51 -7.15 -22.90
C GLU A 19 11.06 -6.73 -22.60
N ALA A 20 10.15 -7.71 -22.59
CA ALA A 20 8.85 -7.56 -21.99
C ALA A 20 9.08 -7.39 -20.47
N ALA A 21 9.31 -6.16 -20.06
CA ALA A 21 9.60 -5.86 -18.67
C ALA A 21 8.34 -6.05 -17.85
N SER A 22 8.40 -6.95 -16.85
CA SER A 22 7.27 -7.24 -15.96
C SER A 22 6.74 -5.98 -15.28
N PRO A 23 5.43 -5.89 -14.96
CA PRO A 23 4.87 -4.72 -14.30
C PRO A 23 5.57 -4.46 -12.96
N VAL A 24 5.86 -3.19 -12.68
CA VAL A 24 6.39 -2.78 -11.37
C VAL A 24 5.21 -2.45 -10.49
N PHE A 25 5.10 -3.11 -9.35
CA PHE A 25 4.10 -2.80 -8.34
C PHE A 25 4.80 -2.34 -7.07
N THR A 26 4.62 -1.07 -6.73
CA THR A 26 5.37 -0.40 -5.65
C THR A 26 4.56 -0.38 -4.37
N LYS A 27 3.32 0.11 -4.42
CA LYS A 27 2.41 0.22 -3.26
C LYS A 27 0.95 0.24 -3.69
N ILE A 28 0.05 -0.12 -2.78
CA ILE A 28 -1.40 0.03 -2.89
C ILE A 28 -1.87 0.92 -1.75
N LEU A 29 -2.69 1.93 -2.01
CA LEU A 29 -3.30 2.80 -1.01
C LEU A 29 -4.83 2.82 -1.23
N PRO A 30 -5.69 2.72 -0.21
CA PRO A 30 -5.39 2.45 1.19
C PRO A 30 -4.53 1.20 1.45
N ARG A 31 -3.72 1.21 2.52
CA ARG A 31 -2.89 0.06 2.94
C ARG A 31 -3.69 -1.07 3.55
N GLY A 32 -4.91 -0.78 4.00
CA GLY A 32 -5.78 -1.77 4.58
C GLY A 32 -7.25 -1.40 4.59
N GLY A 33 -8.06 -2.29 5.14
CA GLY A 33 -9.48 -2.08 5.30
C GLY A 33 -10.13 -3.14 6.21
N LYS A 34 -11.40 -2.91 6.53
CA LYS A 34 -12.18 -3.76 7.42
C LYS A 34 -12.93 -4.87 6.67
N PRO A 35 -13.07 -6.08 7.25
CA PRO A 35 -13.98 -7.09 6.73
C PRO A 35 -15.39 -6.57 6.44
N GLY A 36 -15.95 -6.99 5.31
CA GLY A 36 -17.29 -6.63 4.88
C GLY A 36 -17.41 -5.27 4.19
N THR A 37 -16.29 -4.58 3.94
CA THR A 37 -16.27 -3.28 3.26
C THR A 37 -15.76 -3.39 1.82
N THR A 38 -16.03 -2.36 1.02
CA THR A 38 -15.39 -2.18 -0.29
C THR A 38 -14.58 -0.89 -0.24
N VAL A 39 -13.31 -1.00 -0.60
CA VAL A 39 -12.33 0.10 -0.52
C VAL A 39 -11.93 0.51 -1.93
N ASP A 40 -12.01 1.81 -2.21
CA ASP A 40 -11.43 2.38 -3.43
C ASP A 40 -9.91 2.40 -3.31
N VAL A 41 -9.23 1.55 -4.07
CA VAL A 41 -7.78 1.37 -3.99
C VAL A 41 -7.07 1.90 -5.22
N THR A 42 -5.92 2.51 -4.98
CA THR A 42 -4.97 2.99 -5.99
C THR A 42 -3.69 2.17 -5.91
N PHE A 43 -3.37 1.53 -7.02
CA PHE A 43 -2.13 0.78 -7.22
C PHE A 43 -1.12 1.69 -7.90
N TYR A 44 0.08 1.78 -7.33
CA TYR A 44 1.18 2.59 -7.83
C TYR A 44 2.33 1.72 -8.31
N GLY A 45 2.99 2.14 -9.37
CA GLY A 45 4.22 1.55 -9.87
C GLY A 45 4.52 1.97 -11.31
N ASP A 46 4.75 1.02 -12.19
CA ASP A 46 5.07 1.27 -13.60
C ASP A 46 4.63 0.09 -14.49
N ARG A 47 4.49 0.36 -15.79
CA ARG A 47 4.09 -0.62 -16.82
C ARG A 47 2.74 -1.31 -16.52
N MET A 48 1.76 -0.54 -16.04
CA MET A 48 0.40 -1.02 -15.71
C MET A 48 -0.65 -0.76 -16.81
N LYS A 49 -0.24 -0.34 -18.01
CA LYS A 49 -1.16 0.06 -19.09
C LYS A 49 -2.10 -1.07 -19.53
N ASP A 50 -1.62 -2.32 -19.48
CA ASP A 50 -2.31 -3.54 -19.91
C ASP A 50 -2.71 -4.43 -18.71
N ILE A 51 -3.05 -3.79 -17.58
CA ILE A 51 -3.52 -4.47 -16.37
C ILE A 51 -4.81 -5.26 -16.63
N ARG A 52 -4.85 -6.48 -16.09
CA ARG A 52 -5.99 -7.40 -16.24
C ARG A 52 -6.66 -7.68 -14.92
N GLU A 53 -5.88 -8.10 -13.93
CA GLU A 53 -6.42 -8.57 -12.66
C GLU A 53 -5.41 -8.42 -11.52
N VAL A 54 -5.93 -8.59 -10.30
CA VAL A 54 -5.14 -8.67 -9.08
C VAL A 54 -5.23 -10.10 -8.57
N LEU A 55 -4.09 -10.77 -8.49
CA LEU A 55 -3.98 -12.12 -7.95
C LEU A 55 -3.82 -12.05 -6.44
N PHE A 56 -4.76 -12.63 -5.70
CA PHE A 56 -4.67 -12.82 -4.25
C PHE A 56 -4.28 -14.25 -3.91
N TYR A 57 -3.40 -14.43 -2.93
CA TYR A 57 -2.95 -15.75 -2.44
C TYR A 57 -3.81 -16.28 -1.29
N SER A 58 -4.88 -15.58 -0.95
CA SER A 58 -5.78 -15.86 0.16
C SER A 58 -7.21 -15.60 -0.27
N LYS A 59 -8.15 -16.32 0.35
CA LYS A 59 -9.59 -16.11 0.11
C LYS A 59 -10.06 -14.84 0.84
N GLY A 60 -11.17 -14.28 0.36
CA GLY A 60 -11.86 -13.16 1.00
C GLY A 60 -11.53 -11.78 0.44
N LEU A 61 -10.57 -11.66 -0.49
CA LEU A 61 -10.31 -10.40 -1.19
C LEU A 61 -10.51 -10.57 -2.68
N SER A 62 -11.09 -9.56 -3.31
CA SER A 62 -11.22 -9.47 -4.76
C SER A 62 -11.17 -8.02 -5.20
N VAL A 63 -10.68 -7.77 -6.40
CA VAL A 63 -10.67 -6.42 -7.00
C VAL A 63 -11.53 -6.46 -8.25
N SER A 64 -12.49 -5.56 -8.30
CA SER A 64 -13.31 -5.31 -9.49
C SER A 64 -12.88 -4.00 -10.16
N GLU A 65 -13.14 -3.91 -11.46
CA GLU A 65 -12.98 -2.69 -12.26
C GLU A 65 -11.57 -2.08 -12.23
N ILE A 66 -10.52 -2.91 -12.15
CA ILE A 66 -9.16 -2.38 -12.18
C ILE A 66 -8.86 -1.76 -13.55
N LYS A 67 -8.55 -0.46 -13.55
CA LYS A 67 -8.28 0.32 -14.76
C LYS A 67 -7.02 1.16 -14.58
N PRO A 68 -6.17 1.26 -15.62
CA PRO A 68 -5.06 2.21 -15.59
C PRO A 68 -5.62 3.65 -15.51
N ASP A 69 -4.94 4.49 -14.74
CA ASP A 69 -5.26 5.91 -14.66
C ASP A 69 -4.64 6.64 -15.85
N GLU A 70 -5.46 6.92 -16.87
CA GLU A 70 -5.02 7.52 -18.13
C GLU A 70 -4.25 8.84 -17.94
N LYS A 71 -4.55 9.59 -16.88
CA LYS A 71 -3.86 10.86 -16.54
C LYS A 71 -2.43 10.65 -16.05
N ASN A 72 -2.18 9.54 -15.37
CA ASN A 72 -0.88 9.15 -14.84
C ASN A 72 -0.20 8.09 -15.70
N GLY A 73 -0.70 7.89 -16.93
CA GLY A 73 -0.14 7.02 -17.94
C GLY A 73 -0.06 5.56 -17.49
N ASN A 74 1.15 5.03 -17.45
CA ASN A 74 1.47 3.62 -17.15
C ASN A 74 1.83 3.37 -15.67
N LYS A 75 1.71 4.37 -14.79
CA LYS A 75 2.25 4.31 -13.41
C LYS A 75 1.20 4.07 -12.32
N VAL A 76 -0.07 4.24 -12.64
CA VAL A 76 -1.15 4.16 -11.66
C VAL A 76 -2.31 3.37 -12.24
N ALA A 77 -2.94 2.54 -11.41
CA ALA A 77 -4.22 1.92 -11.70
C ALA A 77 -5.17 2.12 -10.49
N ARG A 78 -6.46 2.23 -10.74
CA ARG A 78 -7.50 2.33 -9.71
C ARG A 78 -8.44 1.14 -9.82
N GLY A 79 -8.96 0.68 -8.69
CA GLY A 79 -9.96 -0.39 -8.65
C GLY A 79 -10.75 -0.38 -7.35
N LYS A 80 -11.78 -1.22 -7.29
CA LYS A 80 -12.60 -1.41 -6.08
C LYS A 80 -12.26 -2.76 -5.45
N LEU A 81 -11.62 -2.73 -4.28
CA LEU A 81 -11.25 -3.91 -3.52
C LEU A 81 -12.37 -4.27 -2.55
N ALA A 82 -13.04 -5.39 -2.78
CA ALA A 82 -14.04 -5.94 -1.87
C ALA A 82 -13.37 -6.89 -0.87
N ILE A 83 -13.65 -6.67 0.42
CA ILE A 83 -13.19 -7.49 1.53
C ILE A 83 -14.39 -8.25 2.07
N ALA A 84 -14.37 -9.57 1.99
CA ALA A 84 -15.46 -10.42 2.46
C ALA A 84 -15.64 -10.27 3.98
N PRO A 85 -16.88 -10.42 4.51
CA PRO A 85 -17.13 -10.36 5.96
C PRO A 85 -16.36 -11.40 6.77
N ASP A 86 -15.99 -12.53 6.16
CA ASP A 86 -15.23 -13.63 6.74
C ASP A 86 -13.74 -13.62 6.33
N ALA A 87 -13.27 -12.53 5.70
CA ALA A 87 -11.85 -12.37 5.40
C ALA A 87 -11.04 -12.44 6.70
N LYS A 88 -9.92 -13.17 6.65
CA LYS A 88 -9.03 -13.29 7.81
C LYS A 88 -8.45 -11.92 8.15
N ILE A 89 -8.31 -11.63 9.43
CA ILE A 89 -7.56 -10.45 9.88
C ILE A 89 -6.06 -10.72 9.68
N GLY A 90 -5.34 -9.69 9.25
CA GLY A 90 -3.88 -9.70 9.07
C GLY A 90 -3.44 -9.48 7.63
N GLU A 91 -2.26 -10.02 7.30
CA GLU A 91 -1.61 -9.80 6.01
C GLU A 91 -2.22 -10.62 4.87
N HIS A 92 -2.60 -9.94 3.80
CA HIS A 92 -3.00 -10.56 2.53
C HIS A 92 -2.00 -10.24 1.43
N LYS A 93 -1.46 -11.29 0.80
CA LYS A 93 -0.48 -11.17 -0.28
C LYS A 93 -1.17 -11.04 -1.63
N LEU A 94 -0.69 -10.12 -2.46
CA LEU A 94 -1.23 -9.84 -3.78
C LEU A 94 -0.15 -9.51 -4.83
N ARG A 95 -0.50 -9.73 -6.09
CA ARG A 95 0.28 -9.33 -7.27
C ARG A 95 -0.62 -8.74 -8.34
N ILE A 96 -0.06 -7.89 -9.18
CA ILE A 96 -0.72 -7.38 -10.38
C ILE A 96 -0.36 -8.27 -11.56
N ILE A 97 -1.37 -8.66 -12.34
CA ILE A 97 -1.21 -9.37 -13.60
C ILE A 97 -1.54 -8.43 -14.75
N THR A 98 -0.60 -8.28 -15.68
CA THR A 98 -0.80 -7.60 -16.96
C THR A 98 -0.74 -8.61 -18.12
N ASN A 99 -0.93 -8.18 -19.37
CA ASN A 99 -0.64 -9.04 -20.51
C ASN A 99 0.88 -9.30 -20.67
N SER A 100 1.69 -8.35 -20.22
CA SER A 100 3.15 -8.36 -20.36
C SER A 100 3.89 -9.07 -19.22
N GLY A 101 3.23 -9.39 -18.09
CA GLY A 101 3.87 -10.13 -17.01
C GLY A 101 3.12 -10.09 -15.68
N ILE A 102 3.83 -10.50 -14.62
CA ILE A 102 3.33 -10.54 -13.25
C ILE A 102 4.27 -9.72 -12.37
N SER A 103 3.72 -8.90 -11.49
CA SER A 103 4.53 -8.03 -10.63
C SER A 103 5.26 -8.78 -9.52
N ALA A 104 6.16 -8.08 -8.84
CA ALA A 104 6.59 -8.48 -7.49
C ALA A 104 5.40 -8.56 -6.53
N LEU A 105 5.54 -9.37 -5.49
CA LEU A 105 4.55 -9.53 -4.44
C LEU A 105 4.50 -8.29 -3.55
N LYS A 106 3.30 -7.87 -3.21
CA LYS A 106 3.02 -6.87 -2.16
C LYS A 106 1.98 -7.43 -1.20
N THR A 107 1.66 -6.63 -0.18
CA THR A 107 0.72 -6.98 0.89
C THR A 107 -0.39 -5.96 0.99
N PHE A 108 -1.51 -6.35 1.58
CA PHE A 108 -2.64 -5.51 1.96
C PHE A 108 -3.13 -5.98 3.33
N TRP A 109 -3.44 -5.08 4.24
CA TRP A 109 -3.75 -5.44 5.62
C TRP A 109 -5.26 -5.43 5.87
N VAL A 110 -5.81 -6.52 6.40
CA VAL A 110 -7.22 -6.56 6.82
C VAL A 110 -7.27 -6.39 8.33
N GLY A 111 -7.77 -5.25 8.80
CA GLY A 111 -7.87 -4.90 10.21
C GLY A 111 -9.30 -5.03 10.75
N PRO A 112 -9.50 -5.12 12.08
CA PRO A 112 -10.83 -5.24 12.68
C PRO A 112 -11.64 -3.93 12.64
N TYR A 113 -11.00 -2.80 12.34
CA TYR A 113 -11.55 -1.46 12.54
C TYR A 113 -11.72 -0.71 11.21
N GLU A 114 -12.63 0.26 11.20
CA GLU A 114 -12.77 1.17 10.06
C GLU A 114 -11.49 2.00 9.90
N THR A 115 -11.07 2.18 8.65
CA THR A 115 -9.92 3.01 8.31
C THR A 115 -10.35 4.46 8.16
N VAL A 116 -9.68 5.36 8.87
CA VAL A 116 -9.74 6.80 8.64
C VAL A 116 -8.40 7.27 8.07
N LEU A 117 -8.44 8.20 7.14
CA LEU A 117 -7.23 8.79 6.58
C LEU A 117 -6.70 9.86 7.53
N GLU A 118 -5.38 10.00 7.60
CA GLU A 118 -4.76 11.19 8.19
C GLU A 118 -5.26 12.47 7.49
N THR A 119 -5.29 13.56 8.22
CA THR A 119 -5.63 14.88 7.69
C THR A 119 -4.62 15.89 8.20
N GLU A 120 -3.77 16.36 7.29
CA GLU A 120 -2.80 17.42 7.57
C GLU A 120 -3.42 18.84 7.51
N PRO A 121 -2.92 19.81 8.28
CA PRO A 121 -1.83 19.67 9.27
C PRO A 121 -2.29 19.02 10.58
N ASN A 122 -1.47 18.16 11.17
CA ASN A 122 -1.70 17.62 12.52
C ASN A 122 -0.44 17.62 13.42
N SER A 123 0.63 18.31 13.01
CA SER A 123 1.91 18.32 13.74
C SER A 123 1.99 19.31 14.91
N ASP A 124 0.95 20.11 15.16
CA ASP A 124 0.81 20.86 16.42
C ASP A 124 0.00 20.03 17.42
N PHE A 125 0.57 19.78 18.60
CA PHE A 125 -0.13 19.12 19.70
C PHE A 125 -1.43 19.82 20.12
N ALA A 126 -1.57 21.13 19.88
CA ALA A 126 -2.80 21.86 20.13
C ALA A 126 -3.89 21.63 19.05
N GLU A 127 -3.51 21.13 17.87
CA GLU A 127 -4.39 20.87 16.72
C GLU A 127 -4.28 19.41 16.26
N PRO A 128 -4.53 18.42 17.15
CA PRO A 128 -4.45 17.02 16.77
C PRO A 128 -5.64 16.62 15.90
N GLN A 129 -5.46 15.60 15.07
CA GLN A 129 -6.58 14.95 14.41
C GLN A 129 -7.41 14.16 15.44
N ILE A 130 -8.69 14.50 15.58
CA ILE A 130 -9.60 13.78 16.46
C ILE A 130 -10.02 12.47 15.80
N VAL A 131 -9.83 11.36 16.50
CA VAL A 131 -10.23 10.01 16.06
C VAL A 131 -11.10 9.33 17.12
N ALA A 132 -11.97 8.43 16.67
CA ALA A 132 -12.77 7.61 17.59
C ALA A 132 -11.95 6.40 18.09
N MET A 133 -12.35 5.85 19.24
CA MET A 133 -11.85 4.55 19.68
C MET A 133 -12.14 3.48 18.63
N ASN A 134 -11.26 2.47 18.54
CA ASN A 134 -11.41 1.34 17.62
C ASN A 134 -11.47 1.77 16.13
N GLN A 135 -10.54 2.64 15.74
CA GLN A 135 -10.28 3.01 14.35
C GLN A 135 -8.85 2.64 13.97
N THR A 136 -8.65 2.29 12.71
CA THR A 136 -7.33 2.22 12.09
C THR A 136 -7.07 3.56 11.42
N ILE A 137 -5.90 4.13 11.64
CA ILE A 137 -5.47 5.35 10.94
C ILE A 137 -4.55 4.92 9.81
N GLU A 138 -4.85 5.36 8.59
CA GLU A 138 -3.90 5.33 7.50
C GLU A 138 -3.22 6.68 7.39
N GLY A 139 -1.93 6.69 7.69
CA GLY A 139 -1.11 7.87 7.62
C GLY A 139 0.26 7.63 6.98
N ARG A 140 0.98 8.74 6.82
CA ARG A 140 2.33 8.85 6.31
C ARG A 140 3.02 10.01 7.02
N THR A 141 3.97 9.67 7.87
CA THR A 141 4.89 10.63 8.46
C THR A 141 5.99 11.01 7.45
N ASP A 142 6.14 12.31 7.18
CA ASP A 142 7.21 12.85 6.35
C ASP A 142 8.49 13.15 7.16
N SER A 143 9.53 13.66 6.49
CA SER A 143 10.77 14.04 7.18
C SER A 143 10.51 15.19 8.15
N GLU A 144 10.98 15.02 9.40
CA GLU A 144 10.79 16.00 10.48
C GLU A 144 9.33 16.24 10.87
N ASP A 145 8.46 15.24 10.65
CA ASP A 145 7.04 15.31 10.97
C ASP A 145 6.69 14.51 12.24
N VAL A 146 5.68 14.97 12.98
CA VAL A 146 5.18 14.33 14.20
C VAL A 146 3.66 14.41 14.20
N ASP A 147 3.00 13.30 13.92
CA ASP A 147 1.55 13.31 13.71
C ASP A 147 0.80 13.16 15.04
N TYR A 148 0.03 14.19 15.46
CA TYR A 148 -0.76 14.12 16.68
C TYR A 148 -2.20 13.68 16.43
N TYR A 149 -2.63 12.68 17.20
CA TYR A 149 -4.01 12.19 17.23
C TYR A 149 -4.57 12.30 18.65
N ALA A 150 -5.85 12.61 18.76
CA ALA A 150 -6.55 12.63 20.04
C ALA A 150 -7.77 11.71 20.05
N VAL A 151 -7.87 10.92 21.11
CA VAL A 151 -8.98 9.98 21.32
C VAL A 151 -9.61 10.21 22.69
N ALA A 152 -10.92 10.36 22.72
CA ALA A 152 -11.65 10.52 23.97
C ALA A 152 -11.80 9.17 24.69
N VAL A 153 -11.30 9.08 25.92
CA VAL A 153 -11.39 7.88 26.76
C VAL A 153 -12.09 8.17 28.10
N LYS A 154 -12.79 7.18 28.64
CA LYS A 154 -13.43 7.27 29.96
C LYS A 154 -12.51 6.71 31.05
N LYS A 155 -12.69 7.17 32.29
CA LYS A 155 -11.98 6.61 33.46
C LYS A 155 -12.18 5.08 33.53
N GLY A 156 -11.07 4.33 33.59
CA GLY A 156 -11.08 2.87 33.63
C GLY A 156 -11.18 2.18 32.27
N GLN A 157 -11.32 2.93 31.17
CA GLN A 157 -11.26 2.38 29.82
C GLN A 157 -9.81 2.08 29.44
N ARG A 158 -9.59 0.92 28.80
CA ARG A 158 -8.28 0.53 28.28
C ARG A 158 -8.12 1.05 26.85
N LEU A 159 -6.97 1.65 26.57
CA LEU A 159 -6.53 2.03 25.25
C LEU A 159 -5.30 1.20 24.90
N SER A 160 -5.27 0.64 23.69
CA SER A 160 -4.10 0.03 23.09
C SER A 160 -3.87 0.74 21.77
N VAL A 161 -2.62 1.09 21.50
CA VAL A 161 -2.20 1.71 20.24
C VAL A 161 -1.09 0.83 19.66
N GLU A 162 -1.18 0.55 18.38
CA GLU A 162 -0.25 -0.29 17.64
C GLU A 162 0.05 0.41 16.31
N VAL A 163 1.32 0.40 15.90
CA VAL A 163 1.76 1.00 14.64
C VAL A 163 2.34 -0.09 13.77
N GLU A 164 1.77 -0.23 12.57
CA GLU A 164 2.29 -1.12 11.53
C GLU A 164 3.03 -0.29 10.47
N ALA A 165 4.36 -0.26 10.55
CA ALA A 165 5.21 0.48 9.65
C ALA A 165 6.00 -0.44 8.69
N MET A 166 7.24 -0.81 9.06
CA MET A 166 8.13 -1.66 8.25
C MET A 166 7.48 -2.95 7.73
N ARG A 167 6.55 -3.53 8.50
CA ARG A 167 5.82 -4.76 8.12
C ARG A 167 4.93 -4.57 6.89
N LEU A 168 4.50 -3.35 6.59
CA LEU A 168 3.75 -3.04 5.38
C LEU A 168 4.58 -3.11 4.10
N GLY A 169 5.91 -3.26 4.19
CA GLY A 169 6.80 -3.64 3.09
C GLY A 169 7.03 -2.57 2.02
N ASN A 170 6.86 -1.28 2.37
CA ASN A 170 7.02 -0.15 1.46
C ASN A 170 8.32 0.62 1.68
N ILE A 171 8.61 0.97 2.93
CA ILE A 171 9.76 1.78 3.34
C ILE A 171 10.33 1.24 4.66
N LEU A 172 11.63 1.47 4.89
CA LEU A 172 12.23 1.27 6.22
C LEU A 172 11.83 2.47 7.07
N PHE A 173 10.76 2.29 7.85
CA PHE A 173 10.25 3.30 8.77
C PHE A 173 10.17 2.69 10.16
N ASP A 174 10.91 3.29 11.09
CA ASP A 174 11.07 2.87 12.47
C ASP A 174 10.28 3.84 13.37
N PRO A 175 9.01 3.53 13.70
CA PRO A 175 8.13 4.47 14.35
C PRO A 175 8.29 4.44 15.87
N TYR A 176 8.23 5.62 16.47
CA TYR A 176 7.98 5.80 17.90
C TYR A 176 6.54 6.22 18.13
N VAL A 177 5.83 5.57 19.06
CA VAL A 177 4.48 5.96 19.47
C VAL A 177 4.43 6.21 20.97
N ALA A 178 3.85 7.35 21.36
CA ALA A 178 3.62 7.71 22.74
C ALA A 178 2.16 8.13 22.98
N ILE A 179 1.62 7.73 24.13
CA ILE A 179 0.34 8.19 24.63
C ILE A 179 0.62 9.29 25.64
N LEU A 180 0.19 10.51 25.31
CA LEU A 180 0.34 11.68 26.17
C LEU A 180 -1.01 12.05 26.80
N ASN A 181 -1.00 12.64 27.99
CA ASN A 181 -2.18 13.32 28.53
C ASN A 181 -2.28 14.78 28.06
N GLU A 182 -3.36 15.47 28.42
CA GLU A 182 -3.62 16.89 28.05
C GLU A 182 -2.52 17.87 28.47
N LYS A 183 -1.70 17.50 29.47
CA LYS A 183 -0.56 18.29 29.96
C LYS A 183 0.78 17.88 29.30
N ARG A 184 0.73 17.08 28.23
CA ARG A 184 1.90 16.50 27.54
C ARG A 184 2.76 15.59 28.40
N PHE A 185 2.22 15.01 29.48
CA PHE A 185 2.93 13.95 30.19
C PHE A 185 2.73 12.62 29.48
N GLU A 186 3.83 11.92 29.22
CA GLU A 186 3.82 10.56 28.69
C GLU A 186 3.25 9.59 29.72
N LEU A 187 2.25 8.82 29.28
CA LEU A 187 1.61 7.78 30.07
C LEU A 187 2.12 6.39 29.70
N ALA A 188 2.47 6.18 28.43
CA ALA A 188 3.05 4.97 27.87
C ALA A 188 3.71 5.31 26.53
N ALA A 189 4.73 4.54 26.17
CA ALA A 189 5.37 4.62 24.86
C ALA A 189 5.88 3.26 24.39
N ALA A 190 6.03 3.13 23.09
CA ALA A 190 6.66 2.00 22.43
C ALA A 190 7.47 2.48 21.23
N ASP A 191 8.64 1.88 21.05
CA ASP A 191 9.53 2.09 19.91
C ASP A 191 9.55 0.78 19.12
N ASP A 192 10.15 -0.25 19.72
CA ASP A 192 10.09 -1.62 19.25
C ASP A 192 9.16 -2.50 20.09
N THR A 193 8.46 -3.41 19.43
CA THR A 193 7.84 -4.56 20.10
C THR A 193 8.03 -5.85 19.31
N ALA A 194 8.40 -6.92 20.03
CA ALA A 194 8.58 -8.24 19.45
C ALA A 194 7.26 -8.92 19.06
N LEU A 195 6.13 -8.43 19.59
CA LEU A 195 4.81 -9.01 19.37
C LEU A 195 4.03 -8.19 18.33
N LEU A 196 3.47 -8.89 17.35
CA LEU A 196 2.38 -8.43 16.51
C LEU A 196 1.25 -9.46 16.71
N LEU A 197 0.09 -8.98 17.20
CA LEU A 197 -1.06 -9.75 17.72
C LEU A 197 -0.93 -10.22 19.18
#